data_AF-A0A969BRA8-F1
#
_entry.id   AF-A0A969BRA8-F1
#
_cell.length_a   1.000
_cell.length_b   1.000
_cell.length_c   1.000
_cell.angle_alpha   90.00
_cell.angle_beta   90.00
_cell.angle_gamma   90.00
#
_symmetry.space_group_name_H-M   'P 1'
#
loop_
_entity.id
_entity.type
_entity.pdbx_description
1 polymer ?
#
loop_
_entity_poly.entity_id
_entity_poly.type
_entity_poly.pdbx_seq_one_letter_code
_entity_poly.pdbx_strand_id
1 'polypeptide(L)'
;MRQQDHIRNSWRAVSVALAILLAALSGLSTHIRHVTAATPMVALRVVHGLRLTYALSIYANGLKLFTSVEPTTATDYMEIPAGTYHIKAKLLGASPSDVALVEVAARLMPNQVYTVILNEDPDQTMLLRDDNTWPDPLHVRVRWVNLTGDEADASAGAPTTPKDTNKASAAPHIHPSSPTRLASRNISPYLVYDRATFTGAITDPDQRLTPLHLDTREWLGGAVYTVYIFGTDNGFSAAISIDARALLLPETGEMLEGPAPQAFIPRFVIKPSFFSEVRP
;
A
#
# COMPACT_ATOMS: atom_id res chain seq x y z
N MET A 1 -73.95 59.37 9.70
CA MET A 1 -72.90 59.14 10.71
C MET A 1 -72.89 57.69 11.21
N ARG A 2 -72.91 56.69 10.31
CA ARG A 2 -72.86 55.24 10.62
C ARG A 2 -71.95 54.43 9.69
N GLN A 3 -71.37 55.07 8.67
CA GLN A 3 -70.62 54.39 7.60
C GLN A 3 -69.10 54.50 7.78
N GLN A 4 -68.62 55.32 8.72
CA GLN A 4 -67.18 55.46 9.02
C GLN A 4 -66.67 54.46 10.08
N ASP A 5 -67.55 53.83 10.87
CA ASP A 5 -67.14 52.90 11.93
C ASP A 5 -66.77 51.50 11.39
N HIS A 6 -67.31 51.11 10.23
CA HIS A 6 -66.98 49.82 9.60
C HIS A 6 -65.56 49.78 9.00
N ILE A 7 -64.98 50.92 8.63
CA ILE A 7 -63.66 50.98 7.98
C ILE A 7 -62.52 50.91 9.02
N ARG A 8 -62.71 51.42 10.25
CA ARG A 8 -61.67 51.32 11.30
C ARG A 8 -61.55 49.92 11.90
N ASN A 9 -62.62 49.13 11.92
CA ASN A 9 -62.60 47.78 12.50
C ASN A 9 -62.03 46.71 11.54
N SER A 10 -62.13 46.88 10.22
CA SER A 10 -61.54 45.96 9.25
C SER A 10 -60.00 46.04 9.20
N TRP A 11 -59.42 47.21 9.47
CA TRP A 11 -57.96 47.37 9.52
C TRP A 11 -57.31 46.71 10.73
N ARG A 12 -57.99 46.66 11.89
CA ARG A 12 -57.48 45.97 13.09
C ARG A 12 -57.45 44.44 12.92
N ALA A 13 -58.40 43.88 12.18
CA ALA A 13 -58.44 42.44 11.90
C ALA A 13 -57.32 42.00 10.93
N VAL A 14 -56.99 42.82 9.93
CA VAL A 14 -55.90 42.54 8.98
C VAL A 14 -54.53 42.64 9.67
N SER A 15 -54.33 43.58 10.60
CA SER A 15 -53.05 43.73 11.32
C SER A 15 -52.74 42.57 12.27
N VAL A 16 -53.75 41.96 12.92
CA VAL A 16 -53.53 40.80 13.81
C VAL A 16 -53.26 39.53 13.00
N ALA A 17 -53.95 39.33 11.86
CA ALA A 17 -53.69 38.20 10.98
C ALA A 17 -52.29 38.25 10.34
N LEU A 18 -51.80 39.44 9.98
CA LEU A 18 -50.45 39.61 9.42
C LEU A 18 -49.35 39.40 10.48
N ALA A 19 -49.58 39.79 11.73
CA ALA A 19 -48.64 39.57 12.83
C ALA A 19 -48.51 38.09 13.22
N ILE A 20 -49.60 37.31 13.15
CA ILE A 20 -49.57 35.86 13.38
C ILE A 20 -48.88 35.12 12.23
N LEU A 21 -49.06 35.59 10.98
CA LEU A 21 -48.37 35.02 9.82
C LEU A 21 -46.86 35.32 9.83
N LEU A 22 -46.44 36.49 10.34
CA LEU A 22 -45.02 36.84 10.49
C LEU A 22 -44.35 36.12 11.66
N ALA A 23 -45.07 35.83 12.76
CA ALA A 23 -44.55 35.05 13.88
C ALA A 23 -44.51 33.53 13.62
N ALA A 24 -45.29 33.02 12.65
CA ALA A 24 -45.21 31.64 12.19
C ALA A 24 -44.02 31.38 11.24
N LEU A 25 -43.41 32.43 10.68
CA LEU A 25 -42.30 32.32 9.73
C LEU A 25 -40.90 32.44 10.37
N SER A 26 -40.81 32.82 11.65
CA SER A 26 -39.54 32.91 12.40
C SER A 26 -39.13 31.60 13.09
N GLY A 27 -39.96 30.56 13.02
CA GLY A 27 -39.71 29.24 13.61
C GLY A 27 -39.00 28.23 12.68
N LEU A 28 -38.66 28.62 11.44
CA LEU A 28 -37.91 27.76 10.54
C LEU A 28 -36.41 27.89 10.82
N SER A 29 -35.97 27.35 11.97
CA SER A 29 -34.57 27.03 12.19
C SER A 29 -34.16 26.05 11.10
N THR A 30 -33.56 26.56 10.02
CA THR A 30 -32.79 25.74 9.09
C THR A 30 -31.61 25.19 9.88
N HIS A 31 -31.81 24.04 10.53
CA HIS A 31 -30.72 23.17 10.90
C HIS A 31 -30.09 22.73 9.58
N ILE A 32 -29.19 23.55 9.05
CA ILE A 32 -28.22 23.13 8.06
C ILE A 32 -27.40 22.07 8.80
N ARG A 33 -27.85 20.81 8.72
CA ARG A 33 -26.98 19.68 8.99
C ARG A 33 -25.86 19.84 8.00
N HIS A 34 -24.73 20.37 8.46
CA HIS A 34 -23.48 20.16 7.78
C HIS A 34 -23.30 18.65 7.79
N VAL A 35 -23.73 18.00 6.71
CA VAL A 35 -23.23 16.68 6.38
C VAL A 35 -21.76 16.96 6.06
N THR A 36 -20.91 16.90 7.08
CA THR A 36 -19.47 16.82 6.87
C THR A 36 -19.27 15.52 6.10
N ALA A 37 -19.16 15.64 4.78
CA ALA A 37 -18.70 14.54 3.96
C ALA A 37 -17.39 14.07 4.59
N ALA A 38 -17.32 12.78 4.94
CA ALA A 38 -16.11 12.21 5.49
C ALA A 38 -14.96 12.51 4.51
N THR A 39 -13.85 13.05 5.03
CA THR A 39 -12.65 13.26 4.21
C THR A 39 -12.27 11.89 3.64
N PRO A 40 -12.22 11.74 2.31
CA PRO A 40 -11.95 10.44 1.74
C PRO A 40 -10.49 10.05 2.05
N MET A 41 -10.29 8.81 2.47
CA MET A 41 -9.00 8.31 2.96
C MET A 41 -8.29 7.45 1.92
N VAL A 42 -7.00 7.23 2.16
CA VAL A 42 -6.12 6.36 1.39
C VAL A 42 -5.15 5.67 2.36
N ALA A 43 -4.71 4.46 2.03
CA ALA A 43 -3.65 3.78 2.77
C ALA A 43 -2.31 4.01 2.06
N LEU A 44 -1.29 4.44 2.79
CA LEU A 44 0.05 4.71 2.27
C LEU A 44 1.08 3.93 3.07
N ARG A 45 2.04 3.30 2.39
CA ARG A 45 3.29 2.83 3.00
C ARG A 45 4.50 3.33 2.23
N VAL A 46 5.67 3.21 2.85
CA VAL A 46 6.94 3.62 2.27
C VAL A 46 7.93 2.47 2.31
N VAL A 47 8.71 2.31 1.24
CA VAL A 47 9.83 1.37 1.16
C VAL A 47 11.14 2.16 1.11
N HIS A 48 12.08 1.82 1.98
CA HIS A 48 13.42 2.38 1.96
C HIS A 48 14.26 1.69 0.88
N GLY A 49 14.17 2.19 -0.36
CA GLY A 49 14.95 1.68 -1.50
C GLY A 49 16.30 2.36 -1.74
N LEU A 50 16.73 3.29 -0.88
CA LEU A 50 18.10 3.83 -0.96
C LEU A 50 19.14 2.78 -0.53
N ARG A 51 20.35 2.84 -1.09
CA ARG A 51 21.48 1.96 -0.72
C ARG A 51 22.22 2.44 0.54
N LEU A 52 21.69 3.47 1.21
CA LEU A 52 22.21 3.98 2.48
C LEU A 52 21.93 3.00 3.63
N THR A 53 22.80 3.00 4.63
CA THR A 53 22.68 2.15 5.84
C THR A 53 21.98 2.85 7.00
N TYR A 54 21.54 4.10 6.81
CA TYR A 54 20.91 4.90 7.87
C TYR A 54 19.39 4.84 7.79
N ALA A 55 18.72 4.78 8.95
CA ALA A 55 17.28 4.89 9.04
C ALA A 55 16.76 6.29 8.66
N LEU A 56 15.51 6.35 8.20
CA LEU A 56 14.88 7.58 7.73
C LEU A 56 13.69 8.03 8.59
N SER A 57 13.43 9.33 8.54
CA SER A 57 12.13 9.93 8.88
C SER A 57 11.45 10.40 7.60
N ILE A 58 10.18 10.05 7.45
CA ILE A 58 9.38 10.39 6.27
C ILE A 58 8.38 11.47 6.64
N TYR A 59 8.31 12.51 5.82
CA TYR A 59 7.40 13.63 5.98
C TYR A 59 6.51 13.74 4.75
N ALA A 60 5.26 14.17 4.92
CA ALA A 60 4.38 14.52 3.81
C ALA A 60 3.77 15.90 4.07
N ASN A 61 3.99 16.84 3.15
CA ASN A 61 3.61 18.26 3.32
C ASN A 61 4.12 18.87 4.64
N GLY A 62 5.32 18.45 5.07
CA GLY A 62 5.97 18.91 6.31
C GLY A 62 5.55 18.16 7.58
N LEU A 63 4.49 17.35 7.54
CA LEU A 63 4.07 16.52 8.68
C LEU A 63 4.84 15.20 8.68
N LYS A 64 5.42 14.82 9.82
CA LYS A 64 6.11 13.54 9.96
C LYS A 64 5.09 12.40 9.93
N LEU A 65 5.23 11.51 8.96
CA LEU A 65 4.38 10.33 8.77
C LEU A 65 4.99 9.08 9.42
N PHE A 66 6.26 8.81 9.12
CA PHE A 66 6.97 7.62 9.60
C PHE A 66 8.31 8.02 10.24
N THR A 67 8.74 7.24 11.21
CA THR A 67 10.04 7.40 11.89
C THR A 67 10.77 6.08 11.95
N SER A 68 12.10 6.11 11.94
CA SER A 68 12.97 4.93 11.97
C SER A 68 12.63 3.91 10.86
N VAL A 69 12.42 4.39 9.64
CA VAL A 69 12.27 3.48 8.49
C VAL A 69 13.66 2.94 8.16
N GLU A 70 13.90 1.68 8.54
CA GLU A 70 15.21 1.04 8.38
C GLU A 70 15.53 0.73 6.90
N PRO A 71 16.82 0.68 6.52
CA PRO A 71 17.23 0.30 5.18
C PRO A 71 16.62 -1.03 4.73
N THR A 72 16.24 -1.12 3.45
CA THR A 72 15.68 -2.34 2.84
C THR A 72 14.40 -2.87 3.53
N THR A 73 13.64 -2.00 4.18
CA THR A 73 12.35 -2.35 4.80
C THR A 73 11.18 -1.60 4.17
N ALA A 74 9.98 -2.10 4.43
CA ALA A 74 8.72 -1.41 4.17
C ALA A 74 8.08 -1.00 5.49
N THR A 75 7.39 0.14 5.53
CA THR A 75 6.53 0.47 6.67
C THR A 75 5.23 -0.34 6.61
N ASP A 76 4.51 -0.37 7.73
CA ASP A 76 3.08 -0.67 7.69
C ASP A 76 2.33 0.38 6.89
N TYR A 77 1.13 0.01 6.42
CA TYR A 77 0.21 0.98 5.84
C TYR A 77 -0.33 1.91 6.92
N MET A 78 -0.34 3.20 6.62
CA MET A 78 -0.96 4.24 7.43
C MET A 78 -2.08 4.89 6.63
N GLU A 79 -3.25 5.03 7.27
CA GLU A 79 -4.36 5.78 6.68
C GLU A 79 -4.12 7.28 6.76
N ILE A 80 -4.22 7.96 5.63
CA ILE A 80 -4.13 9.42 5.51
C ILE A 80 -5.24 9.95 4.61
N PRO A 81 -5.58 11.25 4.66
CA PRO A 81 -6.47 11.86 3.69
C PRO A 81 -5.98 11.67 2.24
N ALA A 82 -6.90 11.48 1.30
CA ALA A 82 -6.57 11.50 -0.11
C ALA A 82 -6.19 12.93 -0.56
N GLY A 83 -5.25 13.05 -1.50
CA GLY A 83 -4.77 14.36 -1.94
C GLY A 83 -3.39 14.33 -2.61
N THR A 84 -2.84 15.51 -2.84
CA THR A 84 -1.48 15.68 -3.36
C THR A 84 -0.51 15.91 -2.20
N TYR A 85 0.59 15.17 -2.22
CA TYR A 85 1.62 15.22 -1.19
C TYR A 85 3.00 15.47 -1.79
N HIS A 86 3.77 16.33 -1.11
CA HIS A 86 5.22 16.41 -1.24
C HIS A 86 5.83 15.56 -0.14
N ILE A 87 6.24 14.34 -0.50
CA ILE A 87 6.83 13.37 0.40
C ILE A 87 8.34 13.59 0.43
N LYS A 88 8.90 13.74 1.63
CA LYS A 88 10.31 14.01 1.88
C LYS A 88 10.89 12.93 2.77
N ALA A 89 11.99 12.33 2.34
CA ALA A 89 12.78 11.43 3.15
C ALA A 89 14.00 12.15 3.71
N LYS A 90 14.25 12.00 5.01
CA LYS A 90 15.39 12.62 5.72
C LYS A 90 16.05 11.58 6.61
N LEU A 91 17.33 11.78 6.94
CA LEU A 91 17.98 10.99 7.97
C LEU A 91 17.21 11.08 9.29
N LEU A 92 17.17 9.96 10.02
CA LEU A 92 16.59 9.92 11.36
C LEU A 92 17.24 10.99 12.26
N GLY A 93 16.41 11.77 12.95
CA GLY A 93 16.88 12.84 13.84
C GLY A 93 17.15 14.18 13.14
N ALA A 94 17.09 14.26 11.81
CA ALA A 94 17.19 15.53 11.08
C ALA A 94 16.00 16.45 11.40
N SER A 95 16.26 17.76 11.41
CA SER A 95 15.25 18.80 11.62
C SER A 95 14.24 18.83 10.45
N PRO A 96 12.97 19.21 10.71
CA PRO A 96 11.99 19.47 9.64
C PRO A 96 12.44 20.51 8.60
N SER A 97 13.40 21.39 8.93
CA SER A 97 13.99 22.37 8.00
C SER A 97 15.15 21.84 7.16
N ASP A 98 15.74 20.69 7.51
CA ASP A 98 16.93 20.18 6.82
C ASP A 98 16.63 19.77 5.38
N VAL A 99 17.66 19.74 4.54
CA VAL A 99 17.54 19.27 3.16
C VAL A 99 17.09 17.81 3.14
N ALA A 100 16.11 17.48 2.29
CA ALA A 100 15.66 16.11 2.10
C ALA A 100 16.66 15.34 1.25
N LEU A 101 16.87 14.05 1.57
CA LEU A 101 17.66 13.15 0.72
C LEU A 101 16.91 12.83 -0.57
N VAL A 102 15.60 12.65 -0.45
CA VAL A 102 14.68 12.36 -1.57
C VAL A 102 13.42 13.18 -1.36
N GLU A 103 12.92 13.75 -2.44
CA GLU A 103 11.63 14.44 -2.50
C GLU A 103 10.82 13.91 -3.68
N VAL A 104 9.56 13.54 -3.42
CA VAL A 104 8.65 13.03 -4.45
C VAL A 104 7.28 13.69 -4.32
N ALA A 105 6.71 14.08 -5.45
CA ALA A 105 5.32 14.51 -5.54
C ALA A 105 4.43 13.29 -5.83
N ALA A 106 3.42 13.06 -5.00
CA ALA A 106 2.50 11.94 -5.13
C ALA A 106 1.05 12.43 -5.12
N ARG A 107 0.25 11.97 -6.08
CA ARG A 107 -1.21 12.19 -6.10
C ARG A 107 -1.91 10.92 -5.66
N LEU A 108 -2.50 10.95 -4.47
CA LEU A 108 -3.15 9.81 -3.86
C LEU A 108 -4.67 9.93 -4.03
N MET A 109 -5.23 9.06 -4.86
CA MET A 109 -6.67 9.01 -5.12
C MET A 109 -7.41 8.33 -3.97
N PRO A 110 -8.66 8.72 -3.69
CA PRO A 110 -9.44 8.19 -2.57
C PRO A 110 -9.77 6.70 -2.73
N ASN A 111 -9.89 6.00 -1.60
CA ASN A 111 -10.22 4.56 -1.50
C ASN A 111 -9.22 3.68 -2.27
N GLN A 112 -7.94 4.00 -2.14
CA GLN A 112 -6.84 3.27 -2.75
C GLN A 112 -5.77 2.92 -1.73
N VAL A 113 -4.88 2.02 -2.13
CA VAL A 113 -3.70 1.63 -1.36
C VAL A 113 -2.47 1.94 -2.21
N TYR A 114 -1.48 2.60 -1.61
CA TYR A 114 -0.26 2.99 -2.31
C TYR A 114 1.01 2.59 -1.54
N THR A 115 2.04 2.24 -2.30
CA THR A 115 3.42 2.12 -1.87
C THR A 115 4.26 3.20 -2.54
N VAL A 116 5.00 3.98 -1.75
CA VAL A 116 6.07 4.86 -2.27
C VAL A 116 7.40 4.18 -2.03
N ILE A 117 8.15 3.92 -3.11
CA ILE A 117 9.48 3.33 -3.03
C ILE A 117 10.51 4.39 -3.29
N LEU A 118 11.24 4.76 -2.23
CA LEU A 118 12.26 5.79 -2.29
C LEU A 118 13.48 5.29 -3.07
N ASN A 119 14.05 6.16 -3.87
CA ASN A 119 15.26 5.90 -4.63
C ASN A 119 16.22 7.09 -4.50
N GLU A 120 17.53 6.84 -4.59
CA GLU A 120 18.56 7.88 -4.59
C GLU A 120 18.40 8.85 -5.76
N ASP A 121 17.96 8.34 -6.91
CA ASP A 121 17.49 9.16 -8.01
C ASP A 121 15.98 9.43 -7.83
N PRO A 122 15.56 10.69 -7.56
CA PRO A 122 14.15 11.03 -7.41
C PRO A 122 13.30 10.64 -8.62
N ASP A 123 13.87 10.66 -9.83
CA ASP A 123 13.16 10.29 -11.06
C ASP A 123 12.92 8.77 -11.15
N GLN A 124 13.64 7.97 -10.36
CA GLN A 124 13.44 6.53 -10.22
C GLN A 124 12.63 6.13 -8.98
N THR A 125 12.11 7.10 -8.22
CA THR A 125 11.17 6.82 -7.13
C THR A 125 9.86 6.32 -7.72
N MET A 126 9.30 5.25 -7.15
CA MET A 126 8.10 4.60 -7.67
C MET A 126 6.90 4.88 -6.79
N LEU A 127 5.76 5.22 -7.40
CA LEU A 127 4.46 5.24 -6.74
C LEU A 127 3.63 4.08 -7.28
N LEU A 128 3.49 3.03 -6.48
CA LEU A 128 2.74 1.84 -6.83
C LEU A 128 1.33 1.93 -6.26
N ARG A 129 0.33 1.59 -7.07
CA ARG A 129 -1.00 1.26 -6.56
C ARG A 129 -1.02 -0.23 -6.22
N ASP A 130 -1.46 -0.54 -5.01
CA ASP A 130 -1.51 -1.90 -4.51
C ASP A 130 -2.90 -2.49 -4.68
N ASP A 131 -2.94 -3.76 -5.09
CA ASP A 131 -4.16 -4.55 -5.15
C ASP A 131 -4.10 -5.61 -4.06
N ASN A 132 -4.70 -5.24 -2.92
CA ASN A 132 -4.75 -6.05 -1.72
C ASN A 132 -5.95 -7.01 -1.70
N THR A 133 -6.60 -7.25 -2.85
CA THR A 133 -7.69 -8.21 -2.95
C THR A 133 -7.17 -9.62 -2.67
N TRP A 134 -7.77 -10.32 -1.72
CA TRP A 134 -7.28 -11.62 -1.26
C TRP A 134 -7.48 -12.70 -2.33
N PRO A 135 -6.50 -13.59 -2.54
CA PRO A 135 -6.77 -14.85 -3.24
C PRO A 135 -7.56 -15.81 -2.35
N ASP A 136 -8.06 -16.89 -2.93
CA ASP A 136 -8.59 -18.00 -2.13
C ASP A 136 -7.48 -18.66 -1.28
N PRO A 137 -7.84 -19.44 -0.25
CA PRO A 137 -6.88 -20.01 0.70
C PRO A 137 -5.84 -20.98 0.15
N LEU A 138 -6.03 -21.52 -1.07
CA LEU A 138 -5.08 -22.45 -1.69
C LEU A 138 -4.01 -21.72 -2.51
N HIS A 139 -4.20 -20.42 -2.75
CA HIS A 139 -3.29 -19.63 -3.55
C HIS A 139 -2.61 -18.52 -2.76
N VAL A 140 -1.52 -18.01 -3.32
CA VAL A 140 -0.86 -16.78 -2.90
C VAL A 140 -0.78 -15.84 -4.09
N ARG A 141 -0.93 -14.54 -3.86
CA ARG A 141 -0.67 -13.51 -4.87
C ARG A 141 0.66 -12.87 -4.58
N VAL A 142 1.55 -12.78 -5.57
CA VAL A 142 2.87 -12.17 -5.40
C VAL A 142 3.11 -11.15 -6.50
N ARG A 143 3.53 -9.95 -6.11
CA ARG A 143 4.11 -8.96 -7.00
C ARG A 143 5.60 -8.87 -6.73
N TRP A 144 6.38 -8.88 -7.80
CA TRP A 144 7.82 -8.71 -7.75
C TRP A 144 8.17 -7.28 -8.12
N VAL A 145 9.11 -6.69 -7.38
CA VAL A 145 9.57 -5.33 -7.59
C VAL A 145 11.09 -5.37 -7.66
N ASN A 146 11.65 -5.11 -8.84
CA ASN A 146 13.09 -5.07 -9.04
C ASN A 146 13.63 -3.68 -8.65
N LEU A 147 14.24 -3.59 -7.46
CA LEU A 147 14.94 -2.40 -6.97
C LEU A 147 16.46 -2.54 -7.13
N THR A 148 16.91 -3.27 -8.15
CA THR A 148 18.32 -3.31 -8.55
C THR A 148 18.58 -2.43 -9.78
N GLY A 149 19.86 -2.15 -10.05
CA GLY A 149 20.31 -1.49 -11.28
C GLY A 149 20.36 -2.42 -12.49
N ASP A 150 20.12 -3.70 -12.28
CA ASP A 150 20.29 -4.78 -13.26
C ASP A 150 18.96 -5.49 -13.53
N GLU A 151 18.95 -6.39 -14.51
CA GLU A 151 17.82 -7.30 -14.71
C GLU A 151 17.79 -8.38 -13.62
N ALA A 152 16.58 -8.83 -13.26
CA ALA A 152 16.38 -9.93 -12.35
C ALA A 152 15.31 -10.88 -12.89
N ASP A 153 15.60 -12.18 -12.90
CA ASP A 153 14.63 -13.23 -13.17
C ASP A 153 14.05 -13.69 -11.82
N ALA A 154 12.77 -13.40 -11.60
CA ALA A 154 12.04 -13.77 -10.39
C ALA A 154 11.12 -14.97 -10.68
N SER A 155 11.32 -16.07 -9.97
CA SER A 155 10.57 -17.30 -10.17
C SER A 155 9.86 -17.73 -8.90
N ALA A 156 8.73 -18.39 -9.09
CA ALA A 156 7.96 -18.99 -8.03
C ALA A 156 7.40 -20.33 -8.51
N GLY A 157 7.97 -21.38 -7.95
CA GLY A 157 7.73 -22.77 -8.31
C GLY A 157 8.89 -23.60 -7.81
N ALA A 158 8.61 -24.84 -7.37
CA ALA A 158 9.62 -25.77 -6.87
C ALA A 158 10.90 -25.69 -7.74
N PRO A 159 12.11 -25.69 -7.16
CA PRO A 159 13.33 -25.79 -7.96
C PRO A 159 13.16 -27.02 -8.84
N THR A 160 13.01 -26.81 -10.15
CA THR A 160 12.91 -27.94 -11.06
C THR A 160 14.28 -28.59 -11.07
N THR A 161 14.45 -29.65 -10.28
CA THR A 161 15.36 -30.71 -10.71
C THR A 161 14.88 -31.14 -12.10
N PRO A 162 15.77 -31.25 -13.11
CA PRO A 162 15.37 -31.69 -14.44
C PRO A 162 14.89 -33.15 -14.40
N LYS A 163 13.62 -33.40 -14.07
CA LYS A 163 12.88 -34.65 -14.30
C LYS A 163 11.47 -34.57 -13.73
N ASP A 164 10.51 -34.28 -14.60
CA ASP A 164 9.34 -35.12 -14.83
C ASP A 164 8.31 -34.35 -15.67
N THR A 165 8.48 -34.46 -16.99
CA THR A 165 7.44 -34.17 -17.95
C THR A 165 6.41 -35.29 -17.89
N ASN A 166 5.30 -35.09 -17.16
CA ASN A 166 3.95 -35.56 -17.53
C ASN A 166 2.96 -35.52 -16.34
N LYS A 167 2.16 -34.44 -16.26
CA LYS A 167 0.72 -34.54 -15.94
C LYS A 167 0.05 -33.16 -16.10
N ALA A 168 -0.83 -33.05 -17.09
CA ALA A 168 -1.71 -31.90 -17.28
C ALA A 168 -3.09 -32.21 -16.71
N SER A 169 -3.70 -31.27 -15.97
CA SER A 169 -5.16 -31.20 -15.81
C SER A 169 -5.64 -29.86 -15.20
N ALA A 170 -6.44 -29.14 -16.01
CA ALA A 170 -7.55 -28.21 -15.69
C ALA A 170 -7.30 -26.77 -15.15
N ALA A 171 -7.96 -25.81 -15.83
CA ALA A 171 -8.01 -24.34 -15.68
C ALA A 171 -6.68 -23.60 -15.92
N PRO A 172 -6.67 -22.35 -16.46
CA PRO A 172 -5.44 -21.61 -16.72
C PRO A 172 -4.91 -21.02 -15.41
N HIS A 173 -4.60 -21.90 -14.45
CA HIS A 173 -3.60 -21.65 -13.43
C HIS A 173 -2.30 -21.54 -14.19
N ILE A 174 -1.91 -20.32 -14.53
CA ILE A 174 -0.57 -20.06 -15.04
C ILE A 174 0.35 -20.42 -13.88
N HIS A 175 0.87 -21.65 -13.86
CA HIS A 175 2.17 -21.90 -13.27
C HIS A 175 3.14 -21.24 -14.24
N PRO A 176 3.73 -20.06 -13.95
CA PRO A 176 4.80 -19.58 -14.76
C PRO A 176 5.98 -20.53 -14.50
N SER A 177 6.06 -21.59 -15.31
CA SER A 177 7.20 -22.50 -15.35
C SER A 177 8.46 -21.77 -15.84
N SER A 178 8.28 -20.56 -16.41
CA SER A 178 9.36 -19.63 -16.73
C SER A 178 9.44 -18.52 -15.68
N PRO A 179 10.67 -18.11 -15.30
CA PRO A 179 10.86 -16.93 -14.47
C PRO A 179 10.18 -15.70 -15.07
N THR A 180 9.67 -14.83 -14.21
CA THR A 180 9.26 -13.48 -14.58
C THR A 180 10.51 -12.63 -14.71
N ARG A 181 10.86 -12.28 -15.94
CA ARG A 181 11.97 -11.36 -16.20
C ARG A 181 11.56 -9.93 -15.87
N LEU A 182 12.34 -9.29 -15.01
CA LEU A 182 12.14 -7.91 -14.57
C LEU A 182 13.33 -7.08 -15.00
N ALA A 183 13.10 -6.11 -15.89
CA ALA A 183 14.07 -5.07 -16.16
C ALA A 183 14.43 -4.32 -14.85
N SER A 184 15.57 -3.62 -14.86
CA SER A 184 15.94 -2.73 -13.77
C SER A 184 14.81 -1.75 -13.45
N ARG A 185 14.57 -1.51 -12.15
CA ARG A 185 13.56 -0.57 -11.65
C ARG A 185 12.13 -0.86 -12.14
N ASN A 186 11.80 -2.12 -12.38
CA ASN A 186 10.51 -2.53 -12.92
C ASN A 186 9.69 -3.41 -11.95
N ILE A 187 8.41 -3.54 -12.22
CA ILE A 187 7.46 -4.33 -11.42
C ILE A 187 6.74 -5.36 -12.29
N SER A 188 6.43 -6.51 -11.70
CA SER A 188 5.50 -7.46 -12.30
C SER A 188 4.05 -7.02 -12.07
N PRO A 189 3.07 -7.55 -12.83
CA PRO A 189 1.71 -7.65 -12.32
C PRO A 189 1.68 -8.56 -11.06
N TYR A 190 0.57 -8.54 -10.32
CA TYR A 190 0.33 -9.58 -9.31
C TYR A 190 0.10 -10.93 -10.00
N LEU A 191 0.94 -11.90 -9.68
CA LEU A 191 0.87 -13.27 -10.18
C LEU A 191 0.27 -14.17 -9.10
N VAL A 192 -0.54 -15.14 -9.50
CA VAL A 192 -1.21 -16.09 -8.61
C VAL A 192 -0.43 -17.40 -8.67
N TYR A 193 -0.15 -17.99 -7.50
CA TYR A 193 0.58 -19.25 -7.39
C TYR A 193 -0.13 -20.20 -6.44
N ASP A 194 -0.02 -21.50 -6.71
CA ASP A 194 -0.41 -22.53 -5.75
C ASP A 194 0.49 -22.50 -4.52
N ARG A 195 -0.11 -22.30 -3.34
CA ARG A 195 0.60 -22.23 -2.07
C ARG A 195 1.45 -23.49 -1.83
N ALA A 196 0.94 -24.66 -2.19
CA ALA A 196 1.60 -25.94 -1.95
C ALA A 196 2.95 -26.08 -2.69
N THR A 197 3.16 -25.32 -3.76
CA THR A 197 4.32 -25.44 -4.66
C THR A 197 5.19 -24.20 -4.70
N PHE A 198 4.81 -23.14 -3.96
CA PHE A 198 5.51 -21.87 -4.02
C PHE A 198 6.89 -21.99 -3.39
N THR A 199 7.93 -21.90 -4.21
CA THR A 199 9.30 -21.63 -3.77
C THR A 199 9.83 -20.44 -4.55
N GLY A 200 10.09 -19.33 -3.86
CA GLY A 200 10.58 -18.12 -4.49
C GLY A 200 12.08 -18.18 -4.73
N ALA A 201 12.53 -17.81 -5.93
CA ALA A 201 13.94 -17.61 -6.23
C ALA A 201 14.15 -16.37 -7.11
N ILE A 202 15.24 -15.66 -6.86
CA ILE A 202 15.69 -14.53 -7.65
C ILE A 202 17.06 -14.90 -8.24
N THR A 203 17.17 -14.81 -9.55
CA THR A 203 18.38 -15.16 -10.30
C THR A 203 18.78 -14.01 -11.21
N ASP A 204 20.08 -13.88 -11.45
CA ASP A 204 20.58 -13.02 -12.51
C ASP A 204 20.44 -13.78 -13.84
N PRO A 205 19.74 -13.22 -14.85
CA PRO A 205 19.60 -13.85 -16.16
C PRO A 205 20.95 -14.17 -16.81
N ASP A 206 21.99 -13.39 -16.53
CA ASP A 206 23.34 -13.58 -17.04
C ASP A 206 24.21 -14.47 -16.15
N GLN A 207 23.65 -14.99 -15.04
CA GLN A 207 24.30 -15.91 -14.09
C GLN A 207 25.62 -15.37 -13.51
N ARG A 208 25.78 -14.05 -13.43
CA ARG A 208 26.95 -13.41 -12.81
C ARG A 208 26.78 -13.28 -11.29
N LEU A 209 25.55 -13.15 -10.82
CA LEU A 209 25.22 -12.97 -9.41
C LEU A 209 24.74 -14.26 -8.75
N THR A 210 24.98 -14.37 -7.44
CA THR A 210 24.52 -15.53 -6.65
C THR A 210 22.99 -15.54 -6.55
N PRO A 211 22.31 -16.66 -6.90
CA PRO A 211 20.87 -16.79 -6.71
C PRO A 211 20.43 -16.60 -5.26
N LEU A 212 19.32 -15.90 -5.05
CA LEU A 212 18.68 -15.77 -3.75
C LEU A 212 17.44 -16.67 -3.68
N HIS A 213 17.46 -17.65 -2.77
CA HIS A 213 16.29 -18.47 -2.45
C HIS A 213 15.50 -17.89 -1.27
N LEU A 214 14.20 -17.65 -1.50
CA LEU A 214 13.25 -17.18 -0.50
C LEU A 214 12.71 -18.38 0.30
N ASP A 215 12.61 -18.25 1.62
CA ASP A 215 12.14 -19.36 2.46
C ASP A 215 10.64 -19.60 2.25
N THR A 216 10.27 -20.87 2.04
CA THR A 216 8.89 -21.29 1.77
C THR A 216 8.00 -21.23 3.01
N ARG A 217 8.59 -21.16 4.22
CA ARG A 217 7.84 -21.12 5.49
C ARG A 217 7.12 -19.79 5.73
N GLU A 218 7.38 -18.78 4.91
CA GLU A 218 6.83 -17.42 5.03
C GLU A 218 5.52 -17.24 4.25
N TRP A 219 5.13 -18.22 3.42
CA TRP A 219 4.01 -18.10 2.49
C TRP A 219 2.74 -18.73 3.05
N LEU A 220 1.76 -17.87 3.32
CA LEU A 220 0.47 -18.19 3.90
C LEU A 220 -0.55 -18.16 2.76
N GLY A 221 -1.30 -19.25 2.59
CA GLY A 221 -2.42 -19.28 1.65
C GLY A 221 -3.46 -18.20 1.96
N GLY A 222 -4.09 -17.67 0.92
CA GLY A 222 -5.02 -16.55 1.03
C GLY A 222 -4.34 -15.20 1.28
N ALA A 223 -3.02 -15.09 1.08
CA ALA A 223 -2.28 -13.85 1.28
C ALA A 223 -1.74 -13.23 -0.03
N VAL A 224 -1.59 -11.91 0.02
CA VAL A 224 -1.00 -11.05 -1.00
C VAL A 224 0.36 -10.60 -0.50
N TYR A 225 1.37 -10.73 -1.35
CA TYR A 225 2.75 -10.38 -1.06
C TYR A 225 3.30 -9.40 -2.09
N THR A 226 4.17 -8.51 -1.63
CA THR A 226 5.13 -7.82 -2.50
C THR A 226 6.55 -8.21 -2.10
N VAL A 227 7.35 -8.64 -3.07
CA VAL A 227 8.78 -8.93 -2.90
C VAL A 227 9.60 -7.81 -3.52
N TYR A 228 10.35 -7.11 -2.69
CA TYR A 228 11.27 -6.06 -3.09
C TYR A 228 12.67 -6.64 -3.26
N ILE A 229 13.24 -6.53 -4.45
CA ILE A 229 14.54 -7.11 -4.80
C ILE A 229 15.63 -6.05 -4.66
N PHE A 230 16.42 -6.25 -3.62
CA PHE A 230 17.69 -5.62 -3.24
C PHE A 230 18.86 -5.96 -4.17
N GLY A 231 19.66 -4.99 -4.63
CA GLY A 231 20.97 -5.29 -5.19
C GLY A 231 22.05 -5.23 -4.11
N THR A 232 22.92 -6.24 -4.02
CA THR A 232 24.14 -6.22 -3.18
C THR A 232 25.38 -6.25 -4.07
N ASP A 233 26.57 -6.19 -3.47
CA ASP A 233 27.83 -6.17 -4.25
C ASP A 233 28.01 -7.42 -5.13
N ASN A 234 27.48 -8.58 -4.72
CA ASN A 234 27.69 -9.87 -5.39
C ASN A 234 26.40 -10.69 -5.56
N GLY A 235 25.23 -10.06 -5.46
CA GLY A 235 23.99 -10.82 -5.36
C GLY A 235 22.74 -9.97 -5.23
N PHE A 236 21.70 -10.66 -4.77
CA PHE A 236 20.43 -10.07 -4.40
C PHE A 236 20.22 -10.16 -2.89
N SER A 237 19.52 -9.17 -2.36
CA SER A 237 18.78 -9.29 -1.09
C SER A 237 17.30 -9.12 -1.39
N ALA A 238 16.42 -9.48 -0.45
CA ALA A 238 15.00 -9.24 -0.63
C ALA A 238 14.33 -8.87 0.68
N ALA A 239 13.33 -8.01 0.58
CA ALA A 239 12.34 -7.81 1.62
C ALA A 239 10.99 -8.31 1.14
N ILE A 240 10.34 -9.11 1.97
CA ILE A 240 9.02 -9.66 1.68
C ILE A 240 8.03 -8.93 2.59
N SER A 241 7.01 -8.35 2.00
CA SER A 241 5.90 -7.74 2.72
C SER A 241 4.63 -8.56 2.50
N ILE A 242 3.87 -8.77 3.58
CA ILE A 242 2.52 -9.32 3.53
C ILE A 242 1.56 -8.13 3.44
N ASP A 243 1.00 -7.91 2.26
CA ASP A 243 0.17 -6.73 1.97
C ASP A 243 -1.26 -6.94 2.46
N ALA A 244 -1.73 -8.18 2.41
CA ALA A 244 -3.07 -8.57 2.81
C ALA A 244 -3.14 -10.08 3.09
N ARG A 245 -4.08 -10.52 3.93
CA ARG A 245 -4.29 -11.95 4.20
C ARG A 245 -5.73 -12.23 4.62
N ALA A 246 -6.33 -13.26 4.03
CA ALA A 246 -7.54 -13.87 4.55
C ALA A 246 -7.25 -14.55 5.91
N LEU A 247 -7.98 -14.15 6.96
CA LEU A 247 -8.00 -14.91 8.21
C LEU A 247 -8.75 -16.22 7.98
N LEU A 248 -8.02 -17.33 7.99
CA LEU A 248 -8.63 -18.65 8.16
C LEU A 248 -8.94 -18.84 9.64
N LEU A 249 -10.23 -18.95 9.98
CA LEU A 249 -10.60 -19.49 11.29
C LEU A 249 -10.23 -20.99 11.31
N PRO A 250 -9.63 -21.47 12.40
CA PRO A 250 -9.47 -22.91 12.57
C PRO A 250 -10.88 -23.52 12.68
N GLU A 251 -11.15 -24.48 11.80
CA GLU A 251 -12.24 -25.47 11.84
C GLU A 251 -13.51 -25.29 10.99
N THR A 252 -13.85 -24.14 10.43
CA THR A 252 -15.12 -24.03 9.64
C THR A 252 -14.95 -23.94 8.12
N GLY A 253 -13.75 -23.64 7.60
CA GLY A 253 -13.53 -23.51 6.16
C GLY A 253 -14.29 -22.34 5.49
N GLU A 254 -15.00 -21.53 6.27
CA GLU A 254 -15.69 -20.33 5.80
C GLU A 254 -14.76 -19.12 5.86
N MET A 255 -14.68 -18.37 4.75
CA MET A 255 -13.99 -17.08 4.73
C MET A 255 -14.92 -16.00 5.28
N LEU A 256 -14.53 -15.33 6.36
CA LEU A 256 -15.14 -14.05 6.71
C LEU A 256 -14.47 -12.95 5.89
N GLU A 257 -15.25 -12.06 5.28
CA GLU A 257 -14.77 -10.73 4.91
C GLU A 257 -14.30 -10.04 6.20
N GLY A 258 -13.00 -10.11 6.49
CA GLY A 258 -12.42 -9.49 7.67
C GLY A 258 -12.43 -7.96 7.56
N PRO A 259 -12.31 -7.23 8.68
CA PRO A 259 -12.21 -5.78 8.65
C PRO A 259 -10.98 -5.33 7.83
N ALA A 260 -11.06 -4.10 7.31
CA ALA A 260 -9.96 -3.38 6.66
C ALA A 260 -8.61 -3.63 7.36
N PRO A 261 -7.50 -3.72 6.61
CA PRO A 261 -6.23 -4.30 7.07
C PRO A 261 -5.86 -3.77 8.45
N GLN A 262 -6.10 -4.57 9.49
CA GLN A 262 -5.56 -4.28 10.80
C GLN A 262 -4.06 -4.54 10.71
N ALA A 263 -3.27 -3.57 11.16
CA ALA A 263 -1.81 -3.59 11.15
C ALA A 263 -1.28 -4.93 11.65
N PHE A 264 -0.94 -5.80 10.71
CA PHE A 264 -0.19 -7.00 10.96
C PHE A 264 1.27 -6.60 10.92
N ILE A 265 2.00 -6.82 12.01
CA ILE A 265 3.44 -6.53 12.07
C ILE A 265 4.14 -7.46 11.06
N PRO A 266 4.67 -6.96 9.92
CA PRO A 266 5.43 -7.78 9.00
C PRO A 266 6.67 -8.29 9.74
N ARG A 267 6.86 -9.61 9.75
CA ARG A 267 8.16 -10.18 10.07
C ARG A 267 9.04 -10.03 8.84
N PHE A 268 9.96 -9.07 8.87
CA PHE A 268 11.05 -9.01 7.92
C PHE A 268 12.02 -10.15 8.21
N VAL A 269 12.26 -11.00 7.23
CA VAL A 269 13.38 -11.94 7.25
C VAL A 269 14.46 -11.38 6.32
N ILE A 270 15.34 -10.58 6.89
CA ILE A 270 16.58 -10.19 6.22
C ILE A 270 17.51 -11.40 6.32
N LYS A 271 17.79 -12.08 5.21
CA LYS A 271 18.94 -12.97 5.14
C LYS A 271 20.18 -12.10 4.93
N PRO A 272 21.10 -11.99 5.91
CA PRO A 272 22.36 -11.32 5.66
C PRO A 272 23.10 -12.13 4.57
N SER A 273 23.36 -11.50 3.43
CA SER A 273 24.49 -11.92 2.59
C SER A 273 25.73 -11.73 3.44
N PHE A 274 26.53 -12.78 3.64
CA PHE A 274 27.77 -12.70 4.40
C PHE A 274 28.63 -11.54 3.88
N PHE A 275 28.74 -10.45 4.64
CA PHE A 275 29.86 -9.52 4.50
C PHE A 275 31.10 -10.33 4.86
N SER A 276 31.91 -10.69 3.86
CA SER A 276 33.26 -11.15 4.14
C SER A 276 33.98 -9.98 4.81
N GLU A 277 34.29 -10.11 6.11
CA GLU A 277 35.29 -9.26 6.75
C GLU A 277 36.56 -9.30 5.90
N VAL A 278 36.83 -8.22 5.18
CA VAL A 278 38.20 -7.91 4.76
C VAL A 278 38.93 -7.59 6.05
N ARG A 279 39.62 -8.58 6.61
CA ARG A 279 40.59 -8.32 7.66
C ARG A 279 41.79 -7.58 7.06
N PRO A 280 42.34 -6.59 7.78
CA PRO A 280 43.55 -5.88 7.36
C PRO A 280 44.77 -6.79 7.30
#